data_AF-A0A435SFZ9-F1
#
_entry.id   AF-A0A435SFZ9-F1
#
_cell.length_a   1.000
_cell.length_b   1.000
_cell.length_c   1.000
_cell.angle_alpha   90.00
_cell.angle_beta   90.00
_cell.angle_gamma   90.00
#
_symmetry.space_group_name_H-M   'P 1'
#
loop_
_entity.id
_entity.type
_entity.pdbx_description
1 polymer ?
#
loop_
_entity_poly.entity_id
_entity_poly.type
_entity_poly.pdbx_seq_one_letter_code
_entity_poly.pdbx_strand_id
1 'polypeptide(L)'
;GMEAPVPSRPAPRPVPPAAPAAAAPRAAPHAPASHSSGKRGVPGIEGIIAVASGKGGVGKSTTAVNIALGLAANGLRVGVLDADIYGPSMPRLLNIHGRPQTVDGKILKPMENYGLKVMSMGFLVDEETPMIWRGPMVMSALTQMLREVEWGRLDVLVVDMPPGTGDAQLTMAQQVPLAGAVIVSTPQDLALIDARKGLNMFKKVDVPLLGIVENMSYFIAPDTGKRYDIFGHGGGRGG
;
A
#
# COMPACT_ATOMS: atom_id res chain seq x y z
N GLY A 1 -15.66 -42.22 103.61
CA GLY A 1 -14.35 -41.71 103.19
C GLY A 1 -14.57 -40.87 101.96
N MET A 2 -14.24 -39.59 102.03
CA MET A 2 -14.40 -38.59 100.97
C MET A 2 -13.44 -38.84 99.80
N GLU A 3 -13.97 -38.87 98.57
CA GLU A 3 -13.21 -38.79 97.32
C GLU A 3 -12.85 -37.34 96.99
N ALA A 4 -11.62 -37.12 96.52
CA ALA A 4 -11.06 -35.88 96.01
C ALA A 4 -10.10 -36.21 94.83
N PRO A 5 -9.71 -35.25 93.96
CA PRO A 5 -10.16 -35.23 92.57
C PRO A 5 -9.04 -35.44 91.53
N VAL A 6 -9.48 -35.58 90.28
CA VAL A 6 -8.72 -35.83 89.04
C VAL A 6 -7.75 -34.68 88.68
N PRO A 7 -6.51 -34.97 88.23
CA PRO A 7 -5.69 -34.02 87.48
C PRO A 7 -5.70 -34.25 85.96
N SER A 8 -5.70 -33.13 85.24
CA SER A 8 -5.83 -32.95 83.79
C SER A 8 -4.57 -33.31 82.99
N ARG A 9 -4.77 -33.76 81.74
CA ARG A 9 -3.70 -34.08 80.78
C ARG A 9 -3.05 -32.81 80.19
N PRO A 10 -1.71 -32.77 80.02
CA PRO A 10 -1.02 -31.64 79.41
C PRO A 10 -1.19 -31.58 77.88
N ALA A 11 -1.24 -30.35 77.35
CA ALA A 11 -1.42 -30.03 75.94
C ALA A 11 -0.19 -30.40 75.07
N PRO A 12 -0.38 -30.75 73.78
CA PRO A 12 0.70 -31.12 72.88
C PRO A 12 1.53 -29.90 72.42
N ARG A 13 2.85 -30.12 72.25
CA ARG A 13 3.81 -29.12 71.75
C ARG A 13 3.59 -28.83 70.25
N PRO A 14 3.84 -27.58 69.79
CA PRO A 14 3.66 -27.19 68.41
C PRO A 14 4.75 -27.77 67.49
N VAL A 15 4.33 -28.21 66.31
CA VAL A 15 5.16 -28.75 65.22
C VAL A 15 5.70 -27.58 64.38
N PRO A 16 6.98 -27.58 63.96
CA PRO A 16 7.51 -26.52 63.10
C PRO A 16 6.91 -26.60 61.69
N PRO A 17 6.69 -25.45 61.01
CA PRO A 17 6.05 -25.43 59.70
C PRO A 17 6.99 -25.99 58.61
N ALA A 18 6.45 -26.88 57.78
CA ALA A 18 7.08 -27.40 56.58
C ALA A 18 7.25 -26.28 55.53
N ALA A 19 8.38 -26.31 54.82
CA ALA A 19 8.73 -25.37 53.76
C ALA A 19 7.69 -25.34 52.63
N PRO A 20 7.41 -24.18 52.01
CA PRO A 20 6.41 -24.07 50.96
C PRO A 20 6.88 -24.76 49.67
N ALA A 21 6.02 -25.64 49.14
CA ALA A 21 6.15 -26.23 47.83
C ALA A 21 6.15 -25.14 46.73
N ALA A 22 7.05 -25.28 45.77
CA ALA A 22 7.20 -24.39 44.63
C ALA A 22 5.88 -24.27 43.84
N ALA A 23 5.37 -23.04 43.72
CA ALA A 23 4.19 -22.73 42.94
C ALA A 23 4.50 -22.86 41.43
N ALA A 24 3.66 -23.59 40.71
CA ALA A 24 3.62 -23.60 39.26
C ALA A 24 3.39 -22.18 38.71
N PRO A 25 3.98 -21.81 37.55
CA PRO A 25 3.87 -20.46 37.02
C PRO A 25 2.41 -20.17 36.66
N ARG A 26 1.84 -19.16 37.33
CA ARG A 26 0.53 -18.59 36.98
C ARG A 26 0.60 -18.04 35.55
N ALA A 27 -0.28 -18.54 34.68
CA ALA A 27 -0.51 -17.95 33.37
C ALA A 27 -0.85 -16.47 33.53
N ALA A 28 -0.06 -15.61 32.89
CA ALA A 28 -0.28 -14.17 32.88
C ALA A 28 -1.66 -13.87 32.24
N PRO A 29 -2.41 -12.87 32.73
CA PRO A 29 -3.67 -12.48 32.13
C PRO A 29 -3.41 -12.02 30.68
N HIS A 30 -4.20 -12.57 29.75
CA HIS A 30 -4.24 -12.12 28.37
C HIS A 30 -4.41 -10.60 28.35
N ALA A 31 -3.39 -9.89 27.88
CA ALA A 31 -3.51 -8.49 27.52
C ALA A 31 -4.64 -8.35 26.49
N PRO A 32 -5.50 -7.32 26.59
CA PRO A 32 -6.58 -7.13 25.63
C PRO A 32 -5.96 -6.99 24.25
N ALA A 33 -6.45 -7.79 23.29
CA ALA A 33 -6.04 -7.72 21.91
C ALA A 33 -6.12 -6.26 21.45
N SER A 34 -4.96 -5.68 21.14
CA SER A 34 -4.89 -4.35 20.55
C SER A 34 -5.79 -4.38 19.32
N HIS A 35 -6.84 -3.56 19.32
CA HIS A 35 -7.59 -3.26 18.12
C HIS A 35 -6.67 -2.45 17.19
N SER A 36 -5.72 -3.12 16.54
CA SER A 36 -5.23 -2.61 15.27
C SER A 36 -6.43 -2.67 14.35
N SER A 37 -6.96 -1.52 13.96
CA SER A 37 -7.74 -1.40 12.73
C SER A 37 -6.81 -1.76 11.55
N GLY A 38 -6.48 -3.04 11.43
CA GLY A 38 -5.54 -3.55 10.45
C GLY A 38 -6.11 -3.27 9.06
N LYS A 39 -5.33 -2.59 8.22
CA LYS A 39 -5.70 -2.33 6.83
C LYS A 39 -6.08 -3.66 6.19
N ARG A 40 -7.32 -3.80 5.73
CA ARG A 40 -7.77 -5.04 5.08
C ARG A 40 -7.14 -5.13 3.70
N GLY A 41 -6.34 -6.18 3.48
CA GLY A 41 -5.79 -6.52 2.17
C GLY A 41 -6.85 -6.65 1.08
N VAL A 42 -6.39 -6.69 -0.16
CA VAL A 42 -7.22 -6.98 -1.33
C VAL A 42 -7.21 -8.49 -1.57
N PRO A 43 -8.37 -9.16 -1.62
CA PRO A 43 -8.42 -10.61 -1.84
C PRO A 43 -7.66 -11.03 -3.11
N GLY A 44 -6.83 -12.06 -2.98
CA GLY A 44 -6.09 -12.64 -4.11
C GLY A 44 -4.80 -11.90 -4.50
N ILE A 45 -4.46 -10.78 -3.84
CA ILE A 45 -3.27 -9.98 -4.16
C ILE A 45 -2.23 -10.14 -3.06
N GLU A 46 -1.03 -10.61 -3.43
CA GLU A 46 0.05 -10.91 -2.48
C GLU A 46 0.84 -9.66 -2.07
N GLY A 47 1.09 -8.73 -3.01
CA GLY A 47 1.74 -7.44 -2.74
C GLY A 47 1.14 -6.28 -3.51
N ILE A 48 1.14 -5.09 -2.90
CA ILE A 48 0.69 -3.84 -3.56
C ILE A 48 1.83 -2.84 -3.55
N ILE A 49 2.24 -2.38 -4.73
CA ILE A 49 3.27 -1.35 -4.90
C ILE A 49 2.59 -0.05 -5.35
N ALA A 50 2.77 1.01 -4.59
CA ALA A 50 2.30 2.34 -4.98
C ALA A 50 3.36 3.06 -5.82
N VAL A 51 2.95 3.66 -6.94
CA VAL A 51 3.79 4.54 -7.76
C VAL A 51 3.23 5.96 -7.64
N ALA A 52 4.00 6.87 -7.04
CA ALA A 52 3.54 8.21 -6.70
C ALA A 52 4.50 9.29 -7.21
N SER A 53 4.03 10.53 -7.28
CA SER A 53 4.83 11.69 -7.68
C SER A 53 4.40 12.94 -6.92
N GLY A 54 5.34 13.87 -6.72
CA GLY A 54 5.04 15.16 -6.06
C GLY A 54 4.19 16.11 -6.91
N LYS A 55 4.14 15.91 -8.24
CA LYS A 55 3.36 16.72 -9.18
C LYS A 55 2.95 15.91 -10.42
N GLY A 56 2.08 16.49 -11.25
CA GLY A 56 1.68 15.95 -12.55
C GLY A 56 2.77 16.13 -13.62
N GLY A 57 2.72 15.33 -14.68
CA GLY A 57 3.59 15.48 -15.86
C GLY A 57 5.01 14.89 -15.74
N VAL A 58 5.38 14.29 -14.60
CA VAL A 58 6.72 13.69 -14.40
C VAL A 58 6.90 12.31 -15.05
N GLY A 59 5.88 11.79 -15.73
CA GLY A 59 5.89 10.44 -16.33
C GLY A 59 5.63 9.30 -15.34
N LYS A 60 4.90 9.58 -14.24
CA LYS A 60 4.48 8.60 -13.22
C LYS A 60 3.78 7.38 -13.84
N SER A 61 2.70 7.59 -14.60
CA SER A 61 1.90 6.52 -15.20
C SER A 61 2.70 5.66 -16.18
N THR A 62 3.53 6.30 -17.02
CA THR A 62 4.46 5.60 -17.91
C THR A 62 5.44 4.74 -17.13
N THR A 63 5.99 5.26 -16.02
CA THR A 63 6.90 4.50 -15.16
C THR A 63 6.18 3.35 -14.47
N ALA A 64 4.93 3.54 -14.00
CA ALA A 64 4.11 2.49 -13.38
C ALA A 64 3.88 1.32 -14.35
N VAL A 65 3.54 1.62 -15.62
CA VAL A 65 3.40 0.61 -16.68
C VAL A 65 4.71 -0.14 -16.90
N ASN A 66 5.84 0.56 -17.00
CA ASN A 66 7.14 -0.10 -17.22
C ASN A 66 7.56 -0.97 -16.03
N ILE A 67 7.28 -0.55 -14.79
CA ILE A 67 7.49 -1.40 -13.61
C ILE A 67 6.61 -2.65 -13.70
N ALA A 68 5.33 -2.51 -14.02
CA ALA A 68 4.41 -3.62 -14.14
C ALA A 68 4.83 -4.62 -15.22
N LEU A 69 5.21 -4.14 -16.41
CA LEU A 69 5.72 -4.95 -17.51
C LEU A 69 7.04 -5.62 -17.14
N GLY A 70 7.94 -4.92 -16.46
CA GLY A 70 9.20 -5.49 -15.96
C GLY A 70 8.97 -6.63 -14.97
N LEU A 71 8.04 -6.47 -14.04
CA LEU A 71 7.64 -7.52 -13.09
C LEU A 71 7.01 -8.72 -13.82
N ALA A 72 6.13 -8.47 -14.80
CA ALA A 72 5.52 -9.52 -15.61
C ALA A 72 6.56 -10.27 -16.46
N ALA A 73 7.53 -9.56 -17.04
CA ALA A 73 8.65 -10.16 -17.76
C ALA A 73 9.54 -11.05 -16.88
N ASN A 74 9.54 -10.83 -15.56
CA ASN A 74 10.18 -11.71 -14.57
C ASN A 74 9.29 -12.87 -14.10
N GLY A 75 8.16 -13.11 -14.77
CA GLY A 75 7.27 -14.25 -14.52
C GLY A 75 6.21 -14.03 -13.43
N LEU A 76 6.05 -12.80 -12.93
CA LEU A 76 5.02 -12.49 -11.95
C LEU A 76 3.66 -12.25 -12.62
N ARG A 77 2.58 -12.58 -11.91
CA ARG A 77 1.20 -12.23 -12.26
C ARG A 77 0.95 -10.81 -11.78
N VAL A 78 0.81 -9.88 -12.73
CA VAL A 78 0.78 -8.45 -12.42
C VAL A 78 -0.53 -7.81 -12.82
N GLY A 79 -1.08 -7.02 -11.90
CA GLY A 79 -2.17 -6.09 -12.17
C GLY A 79 -1.69 -4.64 -12.14
N VAL A 80 -2.41 -3.76 -12.84
CA VAL A 80 -2.26 -2.31 -12.79
C VAL A 80 -3.59 -1.67 -12.44
N LEU A 81 -3.61 -0.88 -11.37
CA LEU A 81 -4.73 -0.03 -11.00
C LEU A 81 -4.36 1.44 -11.26
N ASP A 82 -5.10 2.09 -12.15
CA ASP A 82 -5.04 3.54 -12.35
C ASP A 82 -5.93 4.23 -11.31
N ALA A 83 -5.32 4.85 -10.32
CA ALA A 83 -6.02 5.63 -9.32
C ALA A 83 -6.07 7.13 -9.68
N ASP A 84 -5.52 7.55 -10.83
CA ASP A 84 -5.54 8.94 -11.29
C ASP A 84 -6.86 9.28 -12.01
N ILE A 85 -7.84 9.70 -11.22
CA ILE A 85 -9.21 9.92 -11.69
C ILE A 85 -9.34 11.10 -12.67
N TYR A 86 -8.47 12.10 -12.54
CA TYR A 86 -8.57 13.35 -13.31
C TYR A 86 -7.79 13.31 -14.62
N GLY A 87 -6.84 12.37 -14.75
CA GLY A 87 -6.02 12.21 -15.94
C GLY A 87 -5.68 10.74 -16.20
N PRO A 88 -6.68 9.85 -16.30
CA PRO A 88 -6.42 8.43 -16.47
C PRO A 88 -5.61 8.21 -17.75
N SER A 89 -4.50 7.51 -17.60
CA SER A 89 -3.51 7.34 -18.68
C SER A 89 -3.40 5.89 -19.14
N MET A 90 -3.86 4.93 -18.32
CA MET A 90 -3.69 3.50 -18.60
C MET A 90 -4.38 3.01 -19.88
N PRO A 91 -5.62 3.43 -20.22
CA PRO A 91 -6.26 3.00 -21.48
C PRO A 91 -5.37 3.31 -22.69
N ARG A 92 -4.80 4.53 -22.74
CA ARG A 92 -3.95 4.99 -23.85
C ARG A 92 -2.57 4.33 -23.82
N LEU A 93 -1.90 4.30 -22.66
CA LEU A 93 -0.55 3.74 -22.52
C LEU A 93 -0.51 2.23 -22.83
N LEU A 94 -1.57 1.51 -22.51
CA LEU A 94 -1.68 0.06 -22.73
C LEU A 94 -2.50 -0.28 -23.97
N ASN A 95 -2.90 0.69 -24.79
CA ASN A 95 -3.71 0.49 -25.99
C ASN A 95 -4.95 -0.40 -25.73
N ILE A 96 -5.69 -0.09 -24.67
CA ILE A 96 -6.91 -0.78 -24.26
C ILE A 96 -8.11 0.11 -24.56
N HIS A 97 -9.10 -0.46 -25.25
CA HIS A 97 -10.32 0.23 -25.66
C HIS A 97 -11.55 -0.49 -25.11
N GLY A 98 -12.66 0.25 -24.98
CA GLY A 98 -13.92 -0.28 -24.50
C GLY A 98 -14.13 -0.13 -22.99
N ARG A 99 -15.11 -0.87 -22.47
CA ARG A 99 -15.52 -0.82 -21.06
C ARG A 99 -15.44 -2.22 -20.43
N PRO A 100 -15.11 -2.32 -19.12
CA PRO A 100 -15.11 -3.59 -18.43
C PRO A 100 -16.50 -4.22 -18.45
N GLN A 101 -16.54 -5.54 -18.62
CA GLN A 101 -17.75 -6.32 -18.43
C GLN A 101 -18.03 -6.47 -16.94
N THR A 102 -19.31 -6.60 -16.59
CA THR A 102 -19.73 -6.86 -15.21
C THR A 102 -20.25 -8.28 -15.06
N VAL A 103 -19.79 -8.98 -14.02
CA VAL A 103 -20.30 -10.26 -13.54
C VAL A 103 -21.35 -9.99 -12.45
N ASP A 104 -22.52 -10.62 -12.60
CA ASP A 104 -23.66 -10.52 -11.66
C ASP A 104 -24.09 -9.09 -11.34
N GLY A 105 -23.83 -8.14 -12.25
CA GLY A 105 -24.14 -6.71 -12.07
C GLY A 105 -23.33 -5.99 -11.01
N LYS A 106 -22.34 -6.65 -10.38
CA LYS A 106 -21.55 -6.07 -9.28
C LYS A 106 -20.03 -6.12 -9.50
N ILE A 107 -19.49 -7.26 -9.94
CA ILE A 107 -18.04 -7.45 -10.03
C ILE A 107 -17.56 -7.08 -11.42
N LEU A 108 -16.59 -6.19 -11.51
CA LEU A 108 -15.99 -5.79 -12.79
C LEU A 108 -14.91 -6.79 -13.21
N LYS A 109 -14.93 -7.21 -14.47
CA LYS A 109 -13.79 -7.92 -15.07
C LYS A 109 -12.71 -6.88 -15.42
N PRO A 110 -11.44 -7.09 -14.99
CA PRO A 110 -10.36 -6.22 -15.43
C PRO A 110 -10.19 -6.31 -16.94
N MET A 111 -9.77 -5.20 -17.55
CA MET A 111 -9.32 -5.19 -18.93
C MET A 111 -7.94 -5.86 -19.00
N GLU A 112 -7.54 -6.38 -20.16
CA GLU A 112 -6.27 -7.08 -20.30
C GLU A 112 -5.53 -6.64 -21.56
N ASN A 113 -4.23 -6.39 -21.45
CA ASN A 113 -3.31 -6.30 -22.58
C ASN A 113 -1.86 -6.48 -22.11
N TYR A 114 -0.96 -6.87 -23.00
CA TYR A 114 0.47 -7.10 -22.70
C TYR A 114 0.72 -8.05 -21.51
N GLY A 115 -0.20 -8.99 -21.24
CA GLY A 115 -0.12 -9.91 -20.10
C GLY A 115 -0.43 -9.29 -18.73
N LEU A 116 -0.92 -8.04 -18.70
CA LEU A 116 -1.33 -7.34 -17.48
C LEU A 116 -2.85 -7.34 -17.36
N LYS A 117 -3.34 -7.50 -16.12
CA LYS A 117 -4.71 -7.13 -15.75
C LYS A 117 -4.77 -5.65 -15.41
N VAL A 118 -5.74 -4.92 -15.91
CA VAL A 118 -5.79 -3.46 -15.82
C VAL A 118 -7.18 -3.00 -15.41
N MET A 119 -7.23 -2.12 -14.42
CA MET A 119 -8.43 -1.34 -14.12
C MET A 119 -8.09 0.14 -14.05
N SER A 120 -8.94 0.96 -14.64
CA SER A 120 -8.78 2.41 -14.66
C SER A 120 -10.12 3.10 -14.65
N MET A 121 -10.17 4.27 -14.00
CA MET A 121 -11.31 5.18 -14.12
C MET A 121 -11.59 5.56 -15.56
N GLY A 122 -10.56 5.61 -16.42
CA GLY A 122 -10.71 5.89 -17.85
C GLY A 122 -11.56 4.87 -18.61
N PHE A 123 -11.84 3.69 -18.04
CA PHE A 123 -12.79 2.73 -18.65
C PHE A 123 -14.23 2.90 -18.17
N LEU A 124 -14.42 3.53 -17.00
CA LEU A 124 -15.73 3.68 -16.36
C LEU A 124 -16.41 5.00 -16.72
N VAL A 125 -15.64 5.93 -17.28
CA VAL A 125 -16.06 7.31 -17.58
C VAL A 125 -16.01 7.53 -19.08
N ASP A 126 -17.05 8.17 -19.61
CA ASP A 126 -17.02 8.68 -20.97
C ASP A 126 -16.23 9.99 -21.03
N GLU A 127 -15.24 10.09 -21.91
CA GLU A 127 -14.34 11.26 -22.01
C GLU A 127 -15.12 12.56 -22.31
N GLU A 128 -16.30 12.47 -22.92
CA GLU A 128 -17.13 13.60 -23.30
C GLU A 128 -18.06 14.09 -22.19
N THR A 129 -18.19 13.37 -21.07
CA THR A 129 -19.11 13.74 -19.99
C THR A 129 -18.35 14.47 -18.87
N PRO A 130 -18.50 15.80 -18.71
CA PRO A 130 -17.89 16.52 -17.60
C PRO A 130 -18.54 16.11 -16.28
N MET A 131 -17.90 15.18 -15.56
CA MET A 131 -18.33 14.75 -14.24
C MET A 131 -17.57 15.48 -13.13
N ILE A 132 -18.32 16.00 -12.16
CA ILE A 132 -17.74 16.62 -10.96
C ILE A 132 -17.42 15.50 -9.97
N TRP A 133 -16.14 15.13 -9.87
CA TRP A 133 -15.66 14.18 -8.89
C TRP A 133 -15.61 14.82 -7.50
N ARG A 134 -16.52 14.42 -6.62
CA ARG A 134 -16.46 14.76 -5.19
C ARG A 134 -15.59 13.73 -4.46
N GLY A 135 -14.91 14.15 -3.39
CA GLY A 135 -14.04 13.27 -2.60
C GLY A 135 -14.64 11.91 -2.23
N PRO A 136 -15.89 11.83 -1.71
CA PRO A 136 -16.54 10.54 -1.43
C PRO A 136 -16.73 9.64 -2.66
N MET A 137 -17.00 10.22 -3.84
CA MET A 137 -17.16 9.45 -5.08
C MET A 137 -15.82 8.85 -5.52
N VAL A 138 -14.75 9.64 -5.44
CA VAL A 138 -13.37 9.18 -5.69
C VAL A 138 -13.05 8.00 -4.79
N MET A 139 -13.36 8.11 -3.50
CA MET A 139 -13.08 7.04 -2.55
C MET A 139 -13.90 5.78 -2.80
N SER A 140 -15.18 5.93 -3.14
CA SER A 140 -16.04 4.79 -3.49
C SER A 140 -15.54 4.08 -4.75
N ALA A 141 -15.15 4.85 -5.77
CA ALA A 141 -14.66 4.29 -7.03
C ALA A 141 -13.34 3.54 -6.83
N LEU A 142 -12.40 4.12 -6.07
CA LEU A 142 -11.15 3.44 -5.71
C LEU A 142 -11.41 2.15 -4.91
N THR A 143 -12.33 2.21 -3.95
CA THR A 143 -12.72 1.02 -3.18
C THR A 143 -13.33 -0.06 -4.07
N GLN A 144 -14.18 0.32 -5.02
CA GLN A 144 -14.76 -0.58 -6.01
C GLN A 144 -13.67 -1.21 -6.89
N MET A 145 -12.76 -0.42 -7.45
CA MET A 145 -11.67 -0.95 -8.29
C MET A 145 -10.70 -1.85 -7.51
N LEU A 146 -10.52 -1.63 -6.21
CA LEU A 146 -9.72 -2.50 -5.36
C LEU A 146 -10.46 -3.78 -4.97
N ARG A 147 -11.75 -3.72 -4.61
CA ARG A 147 -12.46 -4.81 -3.92
C ARG A 147 -13.52 -5.51 -4.75
N GLU A 148 -14.03 -4.86 -5.79
CA GLU A 148 -15.13 -5.33 -6.65
C GLU A 148 -14.66 -5.53 -8.09
N VAL A 149 -13.38 -5.85 -8.25
CA VAL A 149 -12.77 -6.27 -9.53
C VAL A 149 -12.30 -7.70 -9.38
N GLU A 150 -12.53 -8.51 -10.41
CA GLU A 150 -12.05 -9.89 -10.50
C GLU A 150 -10.55 -9.95 -10.82
N TRP A 151 -9.71 -9.44 -9.92
CA TRP A 151 -8.25 -9.48 -10.07
C TRP A 151 -7.72 -10.92 -10.15
N GLY A 152 -8.41 -11.88 -9.53
CA GLY A 152 -7.93 -13.25 -9.40
C GLY A 152 -6.69 -13.31 -8.51
N ARG A 153 -5.74 -14.19 -8.83
CA ARG A 153 -4.46 -14.27 -8.11
C ARG A 153 -3.41 -13.39 -8.78
N LEU A 154 -2.89 -12.42 -8.04
CA LEU A 154 -1.81 -11.54 -8.45
C LEU A 154 -0.66 -11.63 -7.43
N ASP A 155 0.56 -11.73 -7.94
CA ASP A 155 1.76 -11.59 -7.11
C ASP A 155 1.94 -10.12 -6.73
N VAL A 156 1.69 -9.21 -7.69
CA VAL A 156 1.82 -7.77 -7.47
C VAL A 156 0.69 -7.00 -8.15
N LEU A 157 0.06 -6.07 -7.42
CA LEU A 157 -0.74 -4.99 -7.98
C LEU A 157 0.06 -3.69 -7.93
N VAL A 158 0.36 -3.13 -9.10
CA VAL A 158 0.97 -1.81 -9.22
C VAL A 158 -0.14 -0.76 -9.25
N VAL A 159 -0.10 0.18 -8.33
CA VAL A 159 -1.10 1.26 -8.23
C VAL A 159 -0.49 2.55 -8.69
N ASP A 160 -0.99 3.10 -9.79
CA ASP A 160 -0.63 4.42 -10.28
C ASP A 160 -1.42 5.49 -9.51
N MET A 161 -0.78 6.11 -8.54
CA MET A 161 -1.43 7.01 -7.58
C MET A 161 -1.77 8.35 -8.26
N PRO A 162 -2.79 9.11 -7.79
CA PRO A 162 -2.98 10.51 -8.22
C PRO A 162 -1.70 11.34 -7.99
N PRO A 163 -1.44 12.42 -8.74
CA PRO A 163 -0.29 13.29 -8.48
C PRO A 163 -0.43 14.09 -7.18
N GLY A 164 0.69 14.55 -6.63
CA GLY A 164 0.72 15.44 -5.46
C GLY A 164 0.95 14.71 -4.15
N THR A 165 0.47 15.30 -3.05
CA THR A 165 0.37 14.67 -1.72
C THR A 165 -1.00 14.94 -1.08
N GLY A 166 -2.03 15.04 -1.91
CA GLY A 166 -3.39 15.36 -1.47
C GLY A 166 -4.12 14.15 -0.85
N ASP A 167 -5.36 14.39 -0.42
CA ASP A 167 -6.15 13.42 0.37
C ASP A 167 -6.37 12.08 -0.35
N ALA A 168 -6.49 12.08 -1.68
CA ALA A 168 -6.69 10.84 -2.44
C ALA A 168 -5.50 9.87 -2.33
N GLN A 169 -4.27 10.38 -2.38
CA GLN A 169 -3.07 9.55 -2.17
C GLN A 169 -3.00 9.02 -0.74
N LEU A 170 -3.23 9.90 0.24
CA LEU A 170 -3.18 9.52 1.65
C LEU A 170 -4.23 8.46 1.96
N THR A 171 -5.44 8.62 1.43
CA THR A 171 -6.53 7.67 1.67
C THR A 171 -6.24 6.32 1.03
N MET A 172 -5.67 6.27 -0.18
CA MET A 172 -5.20 5.02 -0.78
C MET A 172 -4.14 4.33 0.10
N ALA A 173 -3.15 5.09 0.58
CA ALA A 173 -2.12 4.55 1.46
C ALA A 173 -2.65 4.08 2.82
N GLN A 174 -3.79 4.61 3.28
CA GLN A 174 -4.46 4.21 4.52
C GLN A 174 -5.43 3.04 4.34
N GLN A 175 -6.05 2.88 3.16
CA GLN A 175 -7.09 1.86 2.92
C GLN A 175 -6.53 0.45 2.71
N VAL A 176 -5.33 0.33 2.16
CA VAL A 176 -4.71 -0.96 1.83
C VAL A 176 -3.30 -1.08 2.41
N PRO A 177 -2.88 -2.29 2.81
CA PRO A 177 -1.50 -2.53 3.23
C PRO A 177 -0.58 -2.50 2.00
N LEU A 178 0.11 -1.38 1.78
CA LEU A 178 1.11 -1.26 0.72
C LEU A 178 2.39 -1.99 1.14
N ALA A 179 2.91 -2.84 0.25
CA ALA A 179 4.21 -3.50 0.43
C ALA A 179 5.37 -2.51 0.30
N GLY A 180 5.18 -1.45 -0.49
CA GLY A 180 6.08 -0.31 -0.56
C GLY A 180 5.68 0.69 -1.62
N ALA A 181 6.44 1.78 -1.71
CA ALA A 181 6.22 2.87 -2.65
C ALA A 181 7.47 3.17 -3.49
N VAL A 182 7.24 3.52 -4.76
CA VAL A 182 8.22 4.09 -5.68
C VAL A 182 7.82 5.54 -5.96
N ILE A 183 8.78 6.46 -5.83
CA ILE A 183 8.55 7.89 -6.10
C ILE A 183 9.14 8.24 -7.45
N VAL A 184 8.31 8.74 -8.36
CA VAL A 184 8.71 9.24 -9.67
C VAL A 184 8.84 10.75 -9.62
N SER A 185 9.98 11.24 -10.11
CA SER A 185 10.39 12.64 -10.03
C SER A 185 11.21 12.99 -11.27
N THR A 186 11.39 14.26 -11.58
CA THR A 186 12.42 14.71 -12.52
C THR A 186 13.63 15.28 -11.76
N PRO A 187 14.80 15.52 -12.40
CA PRO A 187 15.95 16.12 -11.72
C PRO A 187 15.63 17.44 -11.01
N GLN A 188 14.78 18.26 -11.63
CA GLN A 188 14.34 19.54 -11.06
C GLN A 188 13.52 19.32 -9.79
N ASP A 189 12.65 18.31 -9.76
CA ASP A 189 11.80 18.03 -8.61
C ASP A 189 12.57 17.45 -7.43
N LEU A 190 13.61 16.67 -7.70
CA LEU A 190 14.40 16.02 -6.66
C LEU A 190 15.17 17.06 -5.82
N ALA A 191 15.59 18.15 -6.46
CA ALA A 191 16.21 19.30 -5.79
C ALA A 191 15.18 20.17 -5.03
N LEU A 192 13.89 19.99 -5.25
CA LEU A 192 12.81 20.82 -4.72
C LEU A 192 12.08 20.15 -3.54
N ILE A 193 11.19 20.93 -2.92
CA ILE A 193 10.37 20.52 -1.77
C ILE A 193 9.36 19.41 -2.14
N ASP A 194 8.96 19.30 -3.41
CA ASP A 194 7.86 18.43 -3.83
C ASP A 194 8.20 16.94 -3.72
N ALA A 195 9.41 16.52 -4.10
CA ALA A 195 9.87 15.15 -3.88
C ALA A 195 9.95 14.80 -2.39
N ARG A 196 10.42 15.75 -1.57
CA ARG A 196 10.52 15.58 -0.10
C ARG A 196 9.15 15.43 0.56
N LYS A 197 8.14 16.17 0.10
CA LYS A 197 6.75 16.03 0.58
C LYS A 197 6.19 14.64 0.30
N GLY A 198 6.38 14.14 -0.92
CA GLY A 198 5.94 12.78 -1.31
C GLY A 198 6.60 11.70 -0.45
N LEU A 199 7.91 11.79 -0.26
CA LEU A 199 8.67 10.89 0.61
C LEU A 199 8.16 10.92 2.07
N ASN A 200 7.94 12.11 2.61
CA ASN A 200 7.49 12.27 4.00
C ASN A 200 6.06 11.75 4.21
N MET A 201 5.20 11.78 3.19
CA MET A 201 3.85 11.24 3.29
C MET A 201 3.88 9.73 3.54
N PHE A 202 4.62 8.96 2.74
CA PHE A 202 4.73 7.50 2.92
C PHE A 202 5.40 7.12 4.24
N LYS A 203 6.41 7.90 4.68
CA LYS A 203 6.99 7.73 6.02
C LYS A 203 5.97 7.91 7.14
N LYS A 204 5.05 8.88 7.02
CA LYS A 204 4.02 9.14 8.05
C LYS A 204 2.96 8.05 8.13
N VAL A 205 2.79 7.23 7.10
CA VAL A 205 1.83 6.11 7.07
C VAL A 205 2.52 4.74 7.11
N ASP A 206 3.78 4.72 7.53
CA ASP A 206 4.62 3.53 7.72
C ASP A 206 4.72 2.64 6.48
N VAL A 207 4.77 3.26 5.29
CA VAL A 207 4.95 2.53 4.02
C VAL A 207 6.43 2.53 3.63
N PRO A 208 7.06 1.36 3.41
CA PRO A 208 8.45 1.28 2.98
C PRO A 208 8.69 1.98 1.64
N LEU A 209 9.75 2.78 1.55
CA LEU A 209 10.19 3.32 0.26
C LEU A 209 11.08 2.28 -0.43
N LEU A 210 10.64 1.79 -1.59
CA LEU A 210 11.39 0.84 -2.42
C LEU A 210 12.45 1.53 -3.26
N GLY A 211 12.20 2.79 -3.65
CA GLY A 211 13.16 3.58 -4.41
C GLY A 211 12.60 4.89 -4.97
N ILE A 212 13.47 5.65 -5.62
CA ILE A 212 13.15 6.88 -6.34
C ILE A 212 13.59 6.70 -7.79
N VAL A 213 12.72 7.06 -8.73
CA VAL A 213 12.99 7.11 -10.17
C VAL A 213 13.13 8.56 -10.59
N GLU A 214 14.33 8.94 -11.05
CA GLU A 214 14.58 10.21 -11.71
C GLU A 214 14.31 10.05 -13.22
N ASN A 215 13.09 10.38 -13.63
CA ASN A 215 12.65 10.33 -15.01
C ASN A 215 13.08 11.59 -15.78
N MET A 216 13.18 11.48 -17.11
CA MET A 216 13.61 12.56 -18.00
C MET A 216 14.93 13.18 -17.57
N SER A 217 15.86 12.37 -17.06
CA SER A 217 17.11 12.86 -16.49
C SER A 217 18.10 13.34 -17.55
N TYR A 218 18.15 12.65 -18.69
CA TYR A 218 19.01 12.99 -19.81
C TYR A 218 18.36 12.58 -21.13
N PHE A 219 18.91 13.10 -22.23
CA PHE A 219 18.57 12.72 -23.59
C PHE A 219 19.79 12.14 -24.29
N ILE A 220 19.61 11.03 -24.99
CA ILE A 220 20.64 10.47 -25.87
C ILE A 220 20.22 10.80 -27.29
N ALA A 221 21.04 11.60 -27.98
CA ALA A 221 20.77 11.98 -29.36
C ALA A 221 20.84 10.74 -30.27
N PRO A 222 19.79 10.44 -31.05
CA PRO A 222 19.69 9.18 -31.78
C PRO A 222 20.68 9.07 -32.95
N ASP A 223 21.17 10.19 -33.46
CA ASP A 223 22.12 10.30 -34.56
C ASP A 223 23.59 10.14 -34.12
N THR A 224 23.91 10.58 -32.91
CA THR A 224 25.30 10.66 -32.41
C THR A 224 25.56 9.78 -31.19
N GLY A 225 24.52 9.30 -30.51
CA GLY A 225 24.62 8.63 -29.21
C GLY A 225 25.09 9.56 -28.08
N LYS A 226 25.23 10.87 -28.34
CA LYS A 226 25.72 11.82 -27.36
C LYS A 226 24.65 12.08 -26.30
N ARG A 227 25.07 12.04 -25.03
CA ARG A 227 24.24 12.36 -23.88
C ARG A 227 24.18 13.88 -23.66
N TYR A 228 22.98 14.37 -23.41
CA TYR A 228 22.67 15.74 -23.04
C TYR A 228 21.86 15.75 -21.76
N ASP A 229 22.38 16.44 -20.75
CA ASP A 229 21.71 16.57 -19.46
C ASP A 229 20.79 17.79 -19.52
N ILE A 230 19.70 17.67 -20.30
CA ILE A 230 18.80 18.78 -20.67
C ILE A 230 18.31 19.57 -19.45
N PHE A 231 18.19 18.89 -18.31
CA PHE A 231 17.61 19.45 -17.09
C PHE A 231 18.58 19.48 -15.89
N GLY A 232 19.87 19.18 -16.12
CA GLY A 232 20.89 19.02 -15.08
C GLY A 232 20.81 17.69 -14.32
N HIS A 233 21.84 17.39 -13.52
CA HIS A 233 21.90 16.21 -12.65
C HIS A 233 22.32 16.55 -11.23
N GLY A 234 21.96 15.71 -10.26
CA GLY A 234 22.58 15.68 -8.94
C GLY A 234 21.74 16.17 -7.76
N GLY A 235 20.43 16.41 -7.92
CA GLY A 235 19.55 16.86 -6.82
C GLY A 235 19.42 15.91 -5.61
N GLY A 236 19.88 14.65 -5.73
CA GLY A 236 19.82 13.63 -4.70
C GLY A 236 21.11 13.33 -3.94
N ARG A 237 22.21 14.06 -4.18
CA ARG A 237 23.47 13.92 -3.42
C ARG A 237 23.81 15.23 -2.70
N GLY A 238 23.28 15.43 -1.50
CA GLY A 238 23.71 16.51 -0.60
C GLY A 238 22.64 16.93 0.41
N GLY A 239 22.85 16.56 1.68
CA GLY A 239 22.07 16.98 2.84
C GLY A 239 21.64 15.82 3.72
#